data_AF-B3DWU3-F1
#
_entry.id   AF-B3DWU3-F1
#
_cell.length_a   1.000
_cell.length_b   1.000
_cell.length_c   1.000
_cell.angle_alpha   90.00
_cell.angle_beta   90.00
_cell.angle_gamma   90.00
#
_symmetry.space_group_name_H-M   'P 1'
#
loop_
_entity.id
_entity.type
_entity.pdbx_description
1 polymer ?
#
loop_
_entity_poly.entity_id
_entity_poly.type
_entity_poly.pdbx_seq_one_letter_code
_entity_poly.pdbx_strand_id
1 'polypeptide(L)'
;MPFSLYAFQRRILKKFFRPLFHLFTLSFFFFFLPFFSHPLFCQESADSETPEIAKKLDGEEEKKKLLRAADILDQLQQNVETDSLNILSIKEEIKKLKEQVSTLQKDVDKIKAAVSPGNPSLSNSKKEKGESLGRAHKKFNGQKIEKGYYYVIQKNDTLESIAEAYRKSGVNVSVEDICKANNLSPNSTLEAGKKLFIPKKNG
;
A
#
# COMPACT_ATOMS: atom_id res chain seq x y z
N MET A 1 4.97 -40.58 1.63
CA MET A 1 5.31 -39.48 0.70
C MET A 1 4.07 -38.62 0.48
N PRO A 2 4.12 -37.27 0.41
CA PRO A 2 5.27 -36.39 0.45
C PRO A 2 5.13 -35.22 1.46
N PHE A 3 6.11 -35.10 2.35
CA PHE A 3 6.56 -33.83 2.91
C PHE A 3 7.27 -33.06 1.78
N SER A 4 6.74 -31.94 1.29
CA SER A 4 7.47 -31.12 0.30
C SER A 4 7.19 -29.62 0.34
N LEU A 5 5.99 -29.15 0.74
CA LEU A 5 5.72 -27.71 0.64
C LEU A 5 6.19 -26.86 1.83
N TYR A 6 6.41 -27.43 3.01
CA TYR A 6 6.76 -26.63 4.20
C TYR A 6 8.25 -26.23 4.30
N ALA A 7 9.13 -26.83 3.50
CA ALA A 7 10.57 -26.59 3.58
C ALA A 7 11.07 -25.41 2.72
N PHE A 8 10.26 -24.92 1.77
CA PHE A 8 10.68 -23.86 0.85
C PHE A 8 10.46 -22.44 1.41
N GLN A 9 9.42 -22.25 2.24
CA GLN A 9 9.04 -20.92 2.74
C GLN A 9 9.97 -20.38 3.85
N ARG A 10 10.71 -21.24 4.55
CA ARG A 10 11.62 -20.82 5.64
C ARG A 10 12.97 -20.26 5.16
N ARG A 11 13.30 -20.34 3.87
CA ARG A 11 14.59 -19.87 3.34
C ARG A 11 14.61 -18.38 2.95
N ILE A 12 13.44 -17.75 2.84
CA ILE A 12 13.33 -16.35 2.36
C ILE A 12 13.24 -15.34 3.51
N LEU A 13 12.71 -15.72 4.68
CA LEU A 13 12.52 -14.78 5.79
C LEU A 13 13.77 -14.50 6.66
N LYS A 14 14.89 -15.19 6.47
CA LYS A 14 16.11 -14.94 7.27
C LYS A 14 17.02 -13.83 6.73
N LYS A 15 16.72 -13.26 5.56
CA LYS A 15 17.62 -12.27 4.93
C LYS A 15 17.27 -10.80 5.18
N PHE A 16 16.15 -10.49 5.83
CA PHE A 16 15.65 -9.11 5.91
C PHE A 16 15.39 -8.55 7.30
N PHE A 17 15.60 -9.31 8.38
CA PHE A 17 15.50 -8.77 9.74
C PHE A 17 16.80 -8.95 10.50
N ARG A 18 17.65 -7.93 10.44
CA ARG A 18 18.64 -7.64 11.48
C ARG A 18 18.28 -6.27 12.07
N PRO A 19 17.69 -6.20 13.28
CA PRO A 19 17.64 -4.95 14.01
C PRO A 19 18.96 -4.75 14.75
N LEU A 20 19.66 -3.66 14.41
CA LEU A 20 20.82 -3.14 15.09
C LEU A 20 20.35 -2.45 16.38
N PHE A 21 20.26 -3.19 17.49
CA PHE A 21 20.13 -2.61 18.81
C PHE A 21 21.44 -2.78 19.56
N HIS A 22 22.09 -1.65 19.78
CA HIS A 22 23.32 -1.54 20.55
C HIS A 22 23.02 -1.97 22.00
N LEU A 23 23.77 -2.95 22.47
CA LEU A 23 23.87 -3.35 23.87
C LEU A 23 24.19 -2.11 24.73
N PHE A 24 23.26 -1.71 25.59
CA PHE A 24 23.61 -1.00 26.82
C PHE A 24 23.70 -2.06 27.92
N THR A 25 24.89 -2.61 28.08
CA THR A 25 25.21 -3.60 29.10
C THR A 25 25.10 -2.97 30.48
N LEU A 26 24.11 -3.46 31.22
CA LEU A 26 24.14 -3.79 32.64
C LEU A 26 25.49 -3.48 33.35
N SER A 27 25.49 -2.48 34.21
CA SER A 27 26.41 -2.40 35.35
C SER A 27 25.58 -2.11 36.59
N PHE A 28 24.86 -3.13 37.02
CA PHE A 28 24.29 -3.22 38.35
C PHE A 28 25.31 -3.99 39.19
N PHE A 29 26.26 -3.27 39.79
CA PHE A 29 27.18 -3.81 40.80
C PHE A 29 26.59 -3.40 42.15
N PHE A 30 25.68 -4.21 42.70
CA PHE A 30 25.96 -5.17 43.76
C PHE A 30 26.82 -4.60 44.91
N PHE A 31 26.18 -4.61 46.09
CA PHE A 31 26.77 -4.91 47.39
C PHE A 31 27.46 -3.76 48.15
N PHE A 32 26.76 -3.20 49.14
CA PHE A 32 27.21 -3.18 50.55
C PHE A 32 26.04 -2.72 51.46
N LEU A 33 25.39 -3.68 52.11
CA LEU A 33 24.65 -3.53 53.38
C LEU A 33 25.67 -3.52 54.55
N PRO A 34 25.29 -3.31 55.83
CA PRO A 34 24.17 -2.59 56.45
C PRO A 34 24.67 -1.69 57.64
N PHE A 35 23.75 -1.34 58.57
CA PHE A 35 23.92 -0.74 59.89
C PHE A 35 23.73 0.77 59.97
N PHE A 36 22.56 1.20 60.44
CA PHE A 36 22.53 1.99 61.68
C PHE A 36 21.19 1.77 62.38
N SER A 37 21.30 1.35 63.63
CA SER A 37 20.23 1.00 64.57
C SER A 37 19.30 2.17 64.87
N HIS A 38 18.01 1.90 65.11
CA HIS A 38 17.36 1.96 66.43
C HIS A 38 15.81 1.83 66.32
N PRO A 39 15.14 1.37 67.38
CA PRO A 39 13.72 1.01 67.36
C PRO A 39 12.84 2.24 67.65
N LEU A 40 11.78 2.44 66.88
CA LEU A 40 10.65 3.25 67.31
C LEU A 40 9.48 2.32 67.60
N PHE A 41 9.29 2.10 68.90
CA PHE A 41 8.06 2.39 69.60
C PHE A 41 6.76 1.91 68.92
N CYS A 42 6.22 0.83 69.48
CA CYS A 42 4.90 0.30 69.19
C CYS A 42 3.81 1.26 69.69
N GLN A 43 2.75 1.48 68.90
CA GLN A 43 1.44 1.81 69.46
C GLN A 43 0.30 1.24 68.60
N GLU A 44 -0.23 0.11 69.08
CA GLU A 44 -1.64 -0.12 69.40
C GLU A 44 -2.69 0.74 68.65
N SER A 45 -3.42 0.14 67.72
CA SER A 45 -4.88 0.03 67.81
C SER A 45 -5.41 -0.83 66.67
N ALA A 46 -6.21 -1.81 67.06
CA ALA A 46 -6.96 -2.66 66.17
C ALA A 46 -7.98 -1.82 65.38
N ASP A 47 -7.92 -1.88 64.05
CA ASP A 47 -9.07 -1.69 63.18
C ASP A 47 -9.03 -2.78 62.10
N SER A 48 -9.97 -3.71 62.25
CA SER A 48 -10.15 -4.89 61.42
C SER A 48 -10.96 -4.58 60.16
N GLU A 49 -10.37 -3.98 59.12
CA GLU A 49 -11.01 -3.88 57.78
C GLU A 49 -10.04 -4.01 56.59
N THR A 50 -8.86 -4.62 56.77
CA THR A 50 -7.80 -4.61 55.74
C THR A 50 -7.53 -5.92 54.96
N PRO A 51 -8.48 -6.87 54.81
CA PRO A 51 -8.39 -7.86 53.72
C PRO A 51 -9.49 -7.76 52.64
N GLU A 52 -10.56 -6.98 52.84
CA GLU A 52 -11.68 -6.93 51.88
C GLU A 52 -11.54 -5.82 50.82
N ILE A 53 -11.05 -4.64 51.20
CA ILE A 53 -10.92 -3.48 50.29
C ILE A 53 -9.80 -3.74 49.26
N ALA A 54 -8.70 -4.38 49.66
CA ALA A 54 -7.61 -4.75 48.77
C ALA A 54 -8.07 -5.75 47.68
N LYS A 55 -8.88 -6.76 48.04
CA LYS A 55 -9.44 -7.72 47.07
C LYS A 55 -10.45 -7.09 46.11
N LYS A 56 -11.24 -6.11 46.58
CA LYS A 56 -12.20 -5.36 45.74
C LYS A 56 -11.50 -4.43 44.76
N LEU A 57 -10.42 -3.76 45.19
CA LEU A 57 -9.61 -2.89 44.33
C LEU A 57 -8.91 -3.66 43.21
N ASP A 58 -8.36 -4.84 43.52
CA ASP A 58 -7.76 -5.72 42.51
C ASP A 58 -8.82 -6.20 41.50
N GLY A 59 -10.00 -6.61 41.98
CA GLY A 59 -11.12 -7.01 41.14
C GLY A 59 -11.70 -5.87 40.28
N GLU A 60 -11.64 -4.62 40.74
CA GLU A 60 -12.07 -3.46 39.96
C GLU A 60 -11.11 -3.11 38.83
N GLU A 61 -9.80 -3.25 39.05
CA GLU A 61 -8.82 -3.06 37.99
C GLU A 61 -8.96 -4.13 36.90
N GLU A 62 -9.21 -5.38 37.28
CA GLU A 62 -9.49 -6.48 36.36
C GLU A 62 -10.78 -6.23 35.55
N LYS A 63 -11.86 -5.77 36.19
CA LYS A 63 -13.09 -5.36 35.49
C LYS A 63 -12.85 -4.24 34.48
N LYS A 64 -12.02 -3.24 34.82
CA LYS A 64 -11.64 -2.16 33.89
C LYS A 64 -10.79 -2.67 32.72
N LYS A 65 -9.92 -3.65 32.93
CA LYS A 65 -9.18 -4.31 31.84
C LYS A 65 -10.12 -5.10 30.94
N LEU A 66 -11.08 -5.82 31.53
CA LEU A 66 -12.09 -6.56 30.79
C LEU A 66 -12.99 -5.65 29.95
N LEU A 67 -13.41 -4.51 30.51
CA LEU A 67 -14.20 -3.51 29.79
C LEU A 67 -13.43 -2.94 28.60
N ARG A 68 -12.16 -2.55 28.80
CA ARG A 68 -11.30 -2.08 27.71
C ARG A 68 -11.09 -3.16 26.64
N ALA A 69 -10.95 -4.42 27.05
CA ALA A 69 -10.84 -5.52 26.10
C ALA A 69 -12.12 -5.70 25.28
N ALA A 70 -13.31 -5.55 25.89
CA ALA A 70 -14.59 -5.59 25.19
C ALA A 70 -14.70 -4.45 24.16
N ASP A 71 -14.37 -3.21 24.53
CA ASP A 71 -14.38 -2.08 23.60
C ASP A 71 -13.44 -2.30 22.41
N ILE A 72 -12.26 -2.88 22.66
CA ILE A 72 -11.30 -3.24 21.60
C ILE A 72 -11.89 -4.31 20.67
N LEU A 73 -12.59 -5.31 21.22
CA LEU A 73 -13.24 -6.34 20.42
C LEU A 73 -14.34 -5.77 19.54
N ASP A 74 -15.14 -4.84 20.05
CA ASP A 74 -16.19 -4.16 19.29
C ASP A 74 -15.60 -3.33 18.14
N GLN A 75 -14.51 -2.59 18.40
CA GLN A 75 -13.78 -1.86 17.36
C GLN A 75 -13.20 -2.79 16.29
N LEU A 76 -12.60 -3.91 16.71
CA LEU A 76 -12.07 -4.90 15.79
C LEU A 76 -13.18 -5.52 14.95
N GLN A 77 -14.34 -5.81 15.54
CA GLN A 77 -15.49 -6.32 14.82
C GLN A 77 -15.99 -5.32 13.79
N GLN A 78 -16.11 -4.04 14.14
CA GLN A 78 -16.53 -2.98 13.20
C GLN A 78 -15.54 -2.83 12.02
N ASN A 79 -14.25 -2.95 12.28
CA ASN A 79 -13.22 -2.92 11.23
C ASN A 79 -13.37 -4.13 10.30
N VAL A 80 -13.57 -5.34 10.84
CA VAL A 80 -13.80 -6.55 10.05
C VAL A 80 -15.07 -6.46 9.21
N GLU A 81 -16.15 -5.90 9.75
CA GLU A 81 -17.40 -5.66 9.01
C GLU A 81 -17.19 -4.64 7.88
N THR A 82 -16.49 -3.55 8.15
CA THR A 82 -16.14 -2.53 7.15
C THR A 82 -15.29 -3.14 6.04
N ASP A 83 -14.27 -3.93 6.39
CA ASP A 83 -13.41 -4.63 5.44
C ASP A 83 -14.22 -5.64 4.62
N SER A 84 -15.16 -6.34 5.23
CA SER A 84 -16.06 -7.26 4.53
C SER A 84 -16.89 -6.55 3.47
N LEU A 85 -17.47 -5.38 3.79
CA LEU A 85 -18.22 -4.56 2.83
C LEU A 85 -17.35 -4.07 1.67
N ASN A 86 -16.13 -3.62 1.97
CA ASN A 86 -15.17 -3.20 0.95
C ASN A 86 -14.80 -4.37 0.03
N ILE A 87 -14.55 -5.55 0.59
CA ILE A 87 -14.26 -6.77 -0.17
C ILE A 87 -15.43 -7.14 -1.09
N LEU A 88 -16.68 -7.00 -0.63
CA LEU A 88 -17.87 -7.27 -1.44
C LEU A 88 -17.98 -6.31 -2.63
N SER A 89 -17.77 -5.00 -2.41
CA SER A 89 -17.78 -4.00 -3.49
C SER A 89 -16.71 -4.31 -4.54
N ILE A 90 -15.48 -4.59 -4.10
CA ILE A 90 -14.36 -4.94 -4.98
C ILE A 90 -14.67 -6.21 -5.78
N LYS A 91 -15.29 -7.22 -5.16
CA LYS A 91 -15.70 -8.45 -5.85
C LYS A 91 -16.70 -8.18 -6.99
N GLU A 92 -17.68 -7.32 -6.76
CA GLU A 92 -18.65 -6.94 -7.81
C GLU A 92 -17.99 -6.15 -8.94
N GLU A 93 -17.07 -5.24 -8.63
CA GLU A 93 -16.28 -4.53 -9.64
C GLU A 93 -15.44 -5.48 -10.49
N ILE A 94 -14.76 -6.45 -9.85
CA ILE A 94 -13.98 -7.48 -10.56
C ILE A 94 -14.87 -8.31 -11.48
N LYS A 95 -16.09 -8.66 -11.03
CA LYS A 95 -17.05 -9.40 -11.85
C LYS A 95 -17.48 -8.61 -13.09
N LYS A 96 -17.79 -7.32 -12.93
CA LYS A 96 -18.15 -6.43 -14.04
C LYS A 96 -17.00 -6.24 -15.02
N LEU A 97 -15.78 -6.05 -14.52
CA LEU A 97 -14.59 -5.93 -15.37
C LEU A 97 -14.31 -7.22 -16.12
N LYS A 98 -14.47 -8.38 -15.48
CA LYS A 98 -14.30 -9.68 -16.13
C LYS A 98 -15.29 -9.88 -17.28
N GLU A 99 -16.53 -9.43 -17.12
CA GLU A 99 -17.53 -9.48 -18.20
C GLU A 99 -17.12 -8.60 -19.38
N GLN A 100 -16.69 -7.37 -19.12
CA GLN A 100 -16.21 -6.45 -20.16
C GLN A 100 -15.00 -7.02 -20.92
N VAL A 101 -14.08 -7.67 -20.20
CA VAL A 101 -12.94 -8.35 -20.85
C VAL A 101 -13.42 -9.52 -21.71
N SER A 102 -14.42 -10.29 -21.26
CA SER A 102 -15.00 -11.37 -22.07
C SER A 102 -15.66 -10.85 -23.34
N THR A 103 -16.42 -9.75 -23.27
CA THR A 103 -17.05 -9.16 -24.46
C THR A 103 -16.02 -8.64 -25.44
N LEU A 104 -15.00 -7.93 -24.95
CA LEU A 104 -13.92 -7.42 -25.80
C LEU A 104 -13.13 -8.56 -26.44
N GLN A 105 -12.91 -9.66 -25.73
CA GLN A 105 -12.24 -10.83 -26.30
C GLN A 105 -13.04 -11.44 -27.46
N LYS A 106 -14.38 -11.56 -27.31
CA LYS A 106 -15.26 -12.02 -28.39
C LYS A 106 -15.19 -11.11 -29.62
N ASP A 107 -15.13 -9.80 -29.42
CA ASP A 107 -15.03 -8.85 -30.52
C ASP A 107 -13.65 -8.91 -31.19
N VAL A 108 -12.57 -9.09 -30.43
CA VAL A 108 -11.23 -9.34 -30.96
C VAL A 108 -11.20 -10.64 -31.79
N ASP A 109 -11.83 -11.71 -31.31
CA ASP A 109 -11.87 -12.99 -32.03
C ASP A 109 -12.67 -12.87 -33.34
N LYS A 110 -13.77 -12.10 -33.35
CA LYS A 110 -14.53 -11.78 -34.58
C LYS A 110 -13.71 -10.97 -35.58
N ILE A 111 -12.99 -9.94 -35.10
CA ILE A 111 -12.11 -9.13 -35.95
C ILE A 111 -10.99 -9.98 -36.51
N LYS A 112 -10.38 -10.85 -35.69
CA LYS A 112 -9.34 -11.78 -36.13
C LYS A 112 -9.86 -12.79 -37.15
N ALA A 113 -11.09 -13.28 -37.01
CA ALA A 113 -11.72 -14.14 -38.00
C ALA A 113 -11.99 -13.40 -39.32
N ALA A 114 -12.35 -12.11 -39.26
CA ALA A 114 -12.49 -11.26 -40.44
C ALA A 114 -11.13 -10.89 -41.09
N VAL A 115 -10.02 -11.05 -40.36
CA VAL A 115 -8.65 -10.77 -40.80
C VAL A 115 -7.84 -12.09 -40.78
N SER A 116 -8.15 -13.01 -41.69
CA SER A 116 -7.37 -14.24 -41.91
C SER A 116 -6.18 -13.98 -42.87
N PRO A 117 -5.03 -14.68 -42.73
CA PRO A 117 -3.76 -14.28 -43.32
C PRO A 117 -3.59 -14.83 -44.75
N GLY A 118 -3.63 -13.94 -45.74
CA GLY A 118 -3.23 -14.19 -47.13
C GLY A 118 -2.31 -13.07 -47.63
N ASN A 119 -1.03 -13.41 -47.80
CA ASN A 119 0.13 -12.61 -48.29
C ASN A 119 -0.06 -12.04 -49.75
N PRO A 120 0.90 -11.28 -50.36
CA PRO A 120 1.60 -10.04 -49.99
C PRO A 120 1.68 -9.00 -51.16
N SER A 121 2.21 -7.79 -50.89
CA SER A 121 2.79 -6.79 -51.83
C SER A 121 1.91 -6.06 -52.86
N LEU A 122 1.87 -4.72 -52.76
CA LEU A 122 2.16 -3.82 -53.89
C LEU A 122 2.38 -2.37 -53.43
N SER A 123 3.56 -1.87 -53.79
CA SER A 123 4.05 -0.50 -53.69
C SER A 123 3.30 0.47 -54.61
N ASN A 124 3.02 1.70 -54.16
CA ASN A 124 3.66 2.93 -54.68
C ASN A 124 2.93 4.22 -54.27
N SER A 125 3.75 5.23 -53.97
CA SER A 125 3.39 6.63 -53.77
C SER A 125 2.71 7.25 -55.00
N LYS A 126 1.63 8.02 -54.78
CA LYS A 126 1.44 9.29 -55.49
C LYS A 126 0.67 10.30 -54.61
N LYS A 127 1.20 11.51 -54.64
CA LYS A 127 0.92 12.70 -53.86
C LYS A 127 -0.26 13.46 -54.44
N GLU A 128 -1.32 13.69 -53.68
CA GLU A 128 -2.25 14.82 -53.89
C GLU A 128 -2.58 15.50 -52.56
N LYS A 129 -2.65 16.82 -52.62
CA LYS A 129 -2.71 17.79 -51.52
C LYS A 129 -4.16 18.27 -51.44
N GLY A 130 -4.80 18.08 -50.28
CA GLY A 130 -6.15 18.55 -49.97
C GLY A 130 -6.37 18.59 -48.47
N GLU A 131 -6.95 19.67 -47.97
CA GLU A 131 -6.93 20.16 -46.59
C GLU A 131 -7.73 19.33 -45.55
N SER A 132 -7.37 19.57 -44.28
CA SER A 132 -8.18 19.43 -43.06
C SER A 132 -8.04 18.15 -42.21
N LEU A 133 -7.78 18.38 -40.91
CA LEU A 133 -7.70 17.46 -39.76
C LEU A 133 -6.39 16.68 -39.60
N GLY A 134 -5.40 17.34 -38.99
CA GLY A 134 -4.13 16.78 -38.54
C GLY A 134 -4.29 15.75 -37.43
N ARG A 135 -4.73 14.54 -37.79
CA ARG A 135 -4.60 13.33 -37.00
C ARG A 135 -3.12 12.97 -36.98
N ALA A 136 -2.44 13.28 -35.88
CA ALA A 136 -1.04 12.95 -35.70
C ALA A 136 -0.86 11.42 -35.78
N HIS A 137 -0.38 10.95 -36.93
CA HIS A 137 0.19 9.62 -37.10
C HIS A 137 1.41 9.52 -36.18
N LYS A 138 1.19 9.05 -34.95
CA LYS A 138 2.27 8.66 -34.05
C LYS A 138 3.02 7.50 -34.71
N LYS A 139 4.18 7.80 -35.29
CA LYS A 139 5.22 6.79 -35.61
C LYS A 139 5.39 5.91 -34.37
N PHE A 140 4.95 4.66 -34.44
CA PHE A 140 5.39 3.63 -33.52
C PHE A 140 6.83 3.23 -33.90
N ASN A 141 7.78 4.14 -33.62
CA ASN A 141 9.17 3.73 -33.43
C ASN A 141 9.15 2.77 -32.24
N GLY A 142 9.60 1.52 -32.41
CA GLY A 142 9.52 0.42 -31.43
C GLY A 142 9.66 0.89 -29.99
N GLN A 143 8.54 1.23 -29.36
CA GLN A 143 8.54 1.93 -28.08
C GLN A 143 8.84 0.88 -27.02
N LYS A 144 10.04 1.01 -26.44
CA LYS A 144 10.38 0.42 -25.16
C LYS A 144 9.18 0.61 -24.23
N ILE A 145 8.59 -0.48 -23.74
CA ILE A 145 7.47 -0.41 -22.81
C ILE A 145 8.00 0.26 -21.54
N GLU A 146 7.65 1.53 -21.36
CA GLU A 146 8.05 2.30 -20.19
C GLU A 146 7.31 1.75 -18.98
N LYS A 147 8.05 1.27 -17.98
CA LYS A 147 7.47 0.86 -16.70
C LYS A 147 7.11 2.12 -15.92
N GLY A 148 6.02 2.08 -15.17
CA GLY A 148 5.55 3.23 -14.41
C GLY A 148 4.33 2.91 -13.56
N TYR A 149 3.72 3.97 -13.04
CA TYR A 149 2.55 3.92 -12.17
C TYR A 149 1.42 4.75 -12.77
N TYR A 150 0.18 4.39 -12.50
CA TYR A 150 -0.97 5.25 -12.79
C TYR A 150 -1.40 5.94 -11.50
N TYR A 151 -1.59 7.25 -11.59
CA TYR A 151 -2.08 8.10 -10.52
C TYR A 151 -3.40 8.74 -10.94
N VAL A 152 -4.36 8.86 -10.03
CA VAL A 152 -5.60 9.60 -10.27
C VAL A 152 -5.46 10.97 -9.61
N ILE A 153 -5.49 12.02 -10.43
CA ILE A 153 -5.28 13.40 -9.98
C ILE A 153 -6.36 13.77 -8.97
N GLN A 154 -5.97 14.30 -7.82
CA GLN A 154 -6.86 14.83 -6.80
C GLN A 154 -7.05 16.35 -6.94
N LYS A 155 -8.04 16.88 -6.23
CA LYS A 155 -8.30 18.32 -6.22
C LYS A 155 -7.12 19.04 -5.56
N ASN A 156 -6.63 20.09 -6.22
CA ASN A 156 -5.46 20.90 -5.85
C ASN A 156 -4.09 20.24 -6.07
N ASP A 157 -4.01 19.11 -6.76
CA ASP A 157 -2.73 18.57 -7.17
C ASP A 157 -2.07 19.43 -8.25
N THR A 158 -0.75 19.49 -8.18
CA THR A 158 0.12 20.07 -9.20
C THR A 158 1.10 19.02 -9.70
N LEU A 159 1.58 19.17 -10.94
CA LEU A 159 2.60 18.28 -11.50
C LEU A 159 3.83 18.18 -10.58
N GLU A 160 4.24 19.31 -9.98
CA GLU A 160 5.38 19.36 -9.06
C GLU A 160 5.10 18.55 -7.78
N SER A 161 3.94 18.75 -7.15
CA SER A 161 3.56 18.02 -5.93
C SER A 161 3.48 16.50 -6.16
N ILE A 162 2.97 16.07 -7.31
CA ILE A 162 2.88 14.67 -7.70
C ILE A 162 4.30 14.11 -7.93
N ALA A 163 5.13 14.80 -8.72
CA ALA A 163 6.50 14.38 -8.98
C ALA A 163 7.31 14.27 -7.69
N GLU A 164 7.18 15.23 -6.78
CA GLU A 164 7.85 15.22 -5.47
C GLU A 164 7.40 14.05 -4.59
N ALA A 165 6.10 13.76 -4.51
CA ALA A 165 5.58 12.63 -3.75
C ALA A 165 6.15 11.29 -4.23
N TYR A 166 6.28 11.10 -5.54
CA TYR A 166 6.86 9.89 -6.12
C TYR A 166 8.38 9.81 -5.92
N ARG A 167 9.09 10.94 -6.02
CA ARG A 167 10.53 11.02 -5.68
C ARG A 167 10.77 10.62 -4.23
N LYS A 168 9.96 11.12 -3.28
CA LYS A 168 10.02 10.73 -1.86
C LYS A 168 9.75 9.24 -1.64
N SER A 169 8.97 8.62 -2.51
CA SER A 169 8.69 7.18 -2.50
C SER A 169 9.78 6.32 -3.17
N GLY A 170 10.87 6.93 -3.63
CA GLY A 170 11.99 6.26 -4.28
C GLY A 170 11.80 6.04 -5.79
N VAL A 171 10.86 6.73 -6.42
CA VAL A 171 10.67 6.72 -7.88
C VAL A 171 11.36 7.95 -8.48
N ASN A 172 12.44 7.75 -9.22
CA ASN A 172 13.13 8.84 -9.89
C ASN A 172 12.34 9.32 -11.12
N VAL A 173 11.73 10.50 -11.02
CA VAL A 173 10.89 11.11 -12.05
C VAL A 173 10.94 12.65 -11.94
N SER A 174 10.99 13.34 -13.08
CA SER A 174 10.84 14.81 -13.15
C SER A 174 9.49 15.23 -13.73
N VAL A 175 9.12 16.51 -13.57
CA VAL A 175 7.90 17.05 -14.19
C VAL A 175 7.94 16.93 -15.71
N GLU A 176 9.09 17.17 -16.33
CA GLU A 176 9.26 17.03 -17.78
C GLU A 176 9.03 15.59 -18.23
N ASP A 177 9.44 14.60 -17.43
CA ASP A 177 9.20 13.19 -17.74
C ASP A 177 7.71 12.85 -17.72
N ILE A 178 6.99 13.32 -16.70
CA ILE A 178 5.54 13.15 -16.58
C ILE A 178 4.85 13.84 -17.75
N CYS A 179 5.24 15.06 -18.09
CA CYS A 179 4.70 15.80 -19.23
C CYS A 179 4.89 15.05 -20.54
N LYS A 180 6.11 14.57 -20.82
CA LYS A 180 6.42 13.79 -22.02
C LYS A 180 5.61 12.50 -22.10
N ALA A 181 5.50 11.78 -20.99
CA ALA A 181 4.80 10.50 -20.95
C ALA A 181 3.28 10.65 -21.14
N ASN A 182 2.71 11.79 -20.74
CA ASN A 182 1.27 12.08 -20.85
C ASN A 182 0.90 13.03 -21.99
N ASN A 183 1.87 13.49 -22.79
CA ASN A 183 1.69 14.54 -23.81
C ASN A 183 1.08 15.84 -23.23
N LEU A 184 1.52 16.23 -22.03
CA LEU A 184 1.11 17.48 -21.38
C LEU A 184 2.18 18.56 -21.59
N SER A 185 1.76 19.82 -21.49
CA SER A 185 2.67 20.96 -21.41
C SER A 185 3.01 21.24 -19.93
N PRO A 186 4.17 21.85 -19.62
CA PRO A 186 4.54 22.14 -18.23
C PRO A 186 3.57 23.12 -17.53
N ASN A 187 2.86 23.93 -18.31
CA ASN A 187 1.86 24.89 -17.81
C ASN A 187 0.42 24.36 -17.92
N SER A 188 0.23 23.08 -18.27
CA SER A 188 -1.09 22.49 -18.39
C SER A 188 -1.77 22.40 -17.01
N THR A 189 -3.01 22.87 -16.92
CA THR A 189 -3.84 22.67 -15.73
C THR A 189 -4.21 21.20 -15.60
N LEU A 190 -4.04 20.65 -14.40
CA LEU A 190 -4.43 19.28 -14.10
C LEU A 190 -5.92 19.22 -13.74
N GLU A 191 -6.64 18.32 -14.40
CA GLU A 191 -8.04 18.05 -14.11
C GLU A 191 -8.16 16.93 -13.08
N ALA A 192 -8.81 17.22 -11.95
CA ALA A 192 -9.09 16.22 -10.93
C ALA A 192 -9.92 15.04 -11.49
N GLY A 193 -9.60 13.83 -11.05
CA GLY A 193 -10.22 12.58 -11.49
C GLY A 193 -9.62 11.98 -12.77
N LYS A 194 -8.73 12.69 -13.48
CA LYS A 194 -8.04 12.13 -14.65
C LYS A 194 -6.89 11.22 -14.23
N LYS A 195 -6.62 10.20 -15.06
CA LYS A 195 -5.47 9.31 -14.91
C LYS A 195 -4.22 9.96 -15.50
N LEU A 196 -3.15 9.95 -14.73
CA LEU A 196 -1.83 10.43 -15.08
C LEU A 196 -0.84 9.27 -14.98
N PHE A 197 -0.05 9.05 -16.03
CA PHE A 197 0.99 8.03 -16.05
C PHE A 197 2.32 8.61 -15.54
N ILE A 198 2.94 7.95 -14.57
CA ILE A 198 4.19 8.40 -13.96
C ILE A 198 5.28 7.40 -14.38
N PRO A 199 6.19 7.79 -15.30
CA PRO A 199 7.22 6.90 -15.79
C PRO A 199 8.26 6.63 -14.70
N LYS A 200 8.68 5.36 -14.58
CA LYS A 200 9.80 4.95 -13.74
C LYS A 200 11.01 4.70 -14.63
N LYS A 201 12.00 5.59 -14.56
CA LYS A 201 13.29 5.36 -15.21
C LYS A 201 13.98 4.20 -14.48
N ASN A 202 14.25 3.13 -15.20
CA ASN A 202 15.21 2.13 -14.72
C ASN A 202 16.58 2.79 -14.85
N GLY A 203 17.20 3.14 -13.72
CA GLY A 203 18.60 3.53 -13.66
C GLY A 203 19.52 2.37 -14.03
#